data_AF-A0A485B2Q2-F1
#
_entry.id   AF-A0A485B2Q2-F1
#
_cell.length_a   1.000
_cell.length_b   1.000
_cell.length_c   1.000
_cell.angle_alpha   90.00
_cell.angle_beta   90.00
_cell.angle_gamma   90.00
#
_symmetry.space_group_name_H-M   'P 1'
#
loop_
_entity.id
_entity.type
_entity.pdbx_description
1 polymer ?
#
loop_
_entity_poly.entity_id
_entity_poly.type
_entity_poly.pdbx_seq_one_letter_code
_entity_poly.pdbx_strand_id
1 'polypeptide(L)'
;MHTLMRMNLTWAQVGCILKYTRPAWWRGELPSSHSYLMKKPGYYLAEEGYIARLRKELDLAPYNRFPLTWIMEAADDISYCVADLEDAVEKRIFSVEQLYQLLHEAWGQHEKGSLFSQVVENAWDKSRANSLSRSTEDQFFMYLRVNTLNKLVPYAARRFIDNLPKIFAGDFNHALLEDDSDCSQLLELYKNVAIKHVFSHPDVEQLELQGYRVISGLLDIYEPLLKLSLEEFSLLVEKERVRSLPIASRLFQKLSTRHRLAYVEAVNKISRDDEEFPVMEYYYRCRLIQDYISGMTDLYAWDEYRRLMAVE
;
A
#
# COMPACT_ATOMS: atom_id res chain seq x y z
N MET A 1 12.53 0.36 -4.76
CA MET A 1 12.75 0.49 -6.22
C MET A 1 14.14 1.03 -6.56
N HIS A 2 14.48 2.25 -6.16
CA HIS A 2 15.79 2.85 -6.43
C HIS A 2 16.92 2.23 -5.59
N THR A 3 16.86 2.36 -4.26
CA THR A 3 17.95 1.99 -3.35
C THR A 3 18.17 0.48 -3.28
N LEU A 4 17.10 -0.29 -3.00
CA LEU A 4 17.19 -1.74 -2.77
C LEU A 4 17.24 -2.58 -4.06
N MET A 5 16.40 -2.25 -5.05
CA MET A 5 16.23 -3.04 -6.27
C MET A 5 17.04 -2.51 -7.46
N ARG A 6 17.54 -1.27 -7.38
CA ARG A 6 18.39 -0.62 -8.40
C ARG A 6 17.84 -0.74 -9.83
N MET A 7 16.51 -0.62 -9.97
CA MET A 7 15.82 -0.89 -11.23
C MET A 7 16.05 0.14 -12.33
N ASN A 8 16.64 1.30 -12.01
CA ASN A 8 16.99 2.36 -12.98
C ASN A 8 15.85 2.69 -13.98
N LEU A 9 14.64 2.87 -13.45
CA LEU A 9 13.46 3.20 -14.25
C LEU A 9 13.47 4.68 -14.66
N THR A 10 12.63 5.02 -15.66
CA THR A 10 12.44 6.41 -16.07
C THR A 10 11.83 7.24 -14.94
N TRP A 11 12.13 8.53 -14.90
CA TRP A 11 11.59 9.44 -13.88
C TRP A 11 10.06 9.43 -13.83
N ALA A 12 9.41 9.43 -15.00
CA ALA A 12 7.95 9.38 -15.09
C ALA A 12 7.37 8.11 -14.45
N GLN A 13 8.00 6.95 -14.67
CA GLN A 13 7.56 5.69 -14.07
C GLN A 13 7.67 5.72 -12.54
N VAL A 14 8.72 6.34 -12.00
CA VAL A 14 8.89 6.48 -10.55
C VAL A 14 7.93 7.55 -9.98
N GLY A 15 7.63 8.60 -10.74
CA GLY A 15 6.61 9.59 -10.40
C GLY A 15 5.22 8.96 -10.21
N CYS A 16 4.82 8.06 -11.10
CA CYS A 16 3.53 7.36 -11.03
C CYS A 16 3.32 6.57 -9.73
N ILE A 17 4.39 6.06 -9.10
CA ILE A 17 4.28 5.27 -7.87
C ILE A 17 4.43 6.11 -6.59
N LEU A 18 4.72 7.41 -6.71
CA LEU A 18 4.72 8.35 -5.59
C LEU A 18 3.28 8.82 -5.29
N LYS A 19 2.48 7.94 -4.68
CA LYS A 19 1.04 8.17 -4.40
C LYS A 19 0.78 9.36 -3.45
N TYR A 20 1.63 9.51 -2.44
CA TYR A 20 1.55 10.58 -1.45
C TYR A 20 2.84 11.38 -1.42
N THR A 21 2.77 12.60 -0.89
CA THR A 21 3.90 13.55 -0.94
C THR A 21 4.37 14.01 0.43
N ARG A 22 3.78 13.50 1.52
CA ARG A 22 4.24 13.82 2.87
C ARG A 22 5.58 13.14 3.17
N PRO A 23 6.60 13.87 3.65
CA PRO A 23 7.80 13.25 4.20
C PRO A 23 7.45 12.42 5.45
N ALA A 24 8.07 11.25 5.62
CA ALA A 24 7.80 10.38 6.78
C ALA A 24 8.13 11.02 8.14
N TRP A 25 9.01 12.03 8.16
CA TRP A 25 9.40 12.76 9.37
C TRP A 25 8.59 14.04 9.62
N TRP A 26 7.54 14.31 8.83
CA TRP A 26 6.66 15.45 9.03
C TRP A 26 5.95 15.37 10.39
N ARG A 27 6.03 16.45 11.19
CA ARG A 27 5.42 16.54 12.53
C ARG A 27 4.39 17.65 12.69
N GLY A 28 4.31 18.58 11.73
CA GLY A 28 3.40 19.73 11.80
C GLY A 28 1.98 19.40 11.37
N GLU A 29 1.09 20.39 11.48
CA GLU A 29 -0.23 20.31 10.84
C GLU A 29 -0.10 20.22 9.32
N LEU A 30 -1.00 19.48 8.69
CA LEU A 30 -1.01 19.38 7.23
C LEU A 30 -1.56 20.68 6.63
N PRO A 31 -0.89 21.26 5.61
CA PRO A 31 -1.44 22.40 4.89
C PRO A 31 -2.81 22.02 4.31
N SER A 32 -3.82 22.85 4.51
CA SER A 32 -5.16 22.62 3.94
C SER A 32 -5.15 22.50 2.42
N SER A 33 -4.19 23.14 1.75
CA SER A 33 -3.96 23.05 0.31
C SER A 33 -3.45 21.69 -0.17
N HIS A 34 -2.87 20.87 0.70
CA HIS A 34 -2.24 19.58 0.34
C HIS A 34 -2.64 18.44 1.28
N SER A 35 -3.68 18.62 2.11
CA SER A 35 -4.10 17.66 3.13
C SER A 35 -4.37 16.26 2.59
N TYR A 36 -4.94 16.14 1.39
CA TYR A 36 -5.17 14.88 0.71
C TYR A 36 -3.86 14.29 0.15
N LEU A 37 -3.07 15.10 -0.54
CA LEU A 37 -1.77 14.69 -1.10
C LEU A 37 -0.78 14.25 -0.01
N MET A 38 -0.91 14.82 1.18
CA MET A 38 -0.12 14.54 2.38
C MET A 38 -0.83 13.61 3.39
N LYS A 39 -1.91 12.94 3.00
CA LYS A 39 -2.71 12.04 3.87
C LYS A 39 -1.84 10.98 4.55
N LYS A 40 -0.92 10.36 3.81
CA LYS A 40 0.04 9.36 4.29
C LYS A 40 1.48 9.73 3.92
N PRO A 41 2.50 9.17 4.60
CA PRO A 41 3.88 9.31 4.18
C PRO A 41 4.08 8.74 2.77
N GLY A 42 4.75 9.49 1.91
CA GLY A 42 5.11 9.07 0.54
C GLY A 42 6.54 8.60 0.39
N TYR A 43 7.45 9.08 1.25
CA TYR A 43 8.88 8.79 1.17
C TYR A 43 9.57 8.95 2.53
N TYR A 44 10.67 8.21 2.72
CA TYR A 44 11.49 8.25 3.94
C TYR A 44 12.64 9.25 3.80
N LEU A 45 13.28 9.59 4.94
CA LEU A 45 14.44 10.49 4.99
C LEU A 45 15.59 9.98 4.12
N ALA A 46 15.81 8.66 4.10
CA ALA A 46 16.77 7.99 3.23
C ALA A 46 16.61 8.33 1.74
N GLU A 47 15.37 8.62 1.29
CA GLU A 47 15.05 8.94 -0.09
C GLU A 47 14.93 10.45 -0.35
N GLU A 48 15.12 11.33 0.64
CA GLU A 48 14.92 12.78 0.49
C GLU A 48 15.67 13.36 -0.71
N GLY A 49 16.97 13.08 -0.82
CA GLY A 49 17.80 13.55 -1.93
C GLY A 49 17.36 12.99 -3.29
N TYR A 50 16.89 11.74 -3.32
CA TYR A 50 16.36 11.14 -4.55
C TYR A 50 15.04 11.78 -4.97
N ILE A 51 14.13 12.03 -4.02
CA ILE A 51 12.85 12.68 -4.28
C ILE A 51 13.06 14.16 -4.69
N ALA A 52 14.03 14.85 -4.11
CA ALA A 52 14.40 16.20 -4.56
C ALA A 52 14.85 16.22 -6.03
N ARG A 53 15.64 15.23 -6.44
CA ARG A 53 16.03 15.08 -7.85
C ARG A 53 14.84 14.71 -8.74
N LEU A 54 14.00 13.75 -8.30
CA LEU A 54 12.79 13.35 -9.03
C LEU A 54 11.87 14.55 -9.27
N ARG A 55 11.65 15.40 -8.26
CA ARG A 55 10.86 16.63 -8.41
C ARG A 55 11.43 17.56 -9.46
N LYS A 56 12.75 17.76 -9.48
CA LYS A 56 13.42 18.59 -10.50
C LYS A 56 13.24 18.05 -11.90
N GLU A 57 13.40 16.73 -12.09
CA GLU A 57 13.32 16.07 -13.40
C GLU A 57 11.89 16.02 -13.94
N LEU A 58 10.89 16.11 -13.07
CA LEU A 58 9.46 16.10 -13.41
C LEU A 58 8.78 17.47 -13.27
N ASP A 59 9.54 18.53 -12.98
CA ASP A 59 9.04 19.88 -12.72
C ASP A 59 7.90 19.95 -11.67
N LEU A 60 8.07 19.23 -10.57
CA LEU A 60 7.10 19.17 -9.48
C LEU A 60 7.48 20.13 -8.35
N ALA A 61 6.52 20.99 -7.97
CA ALA A 61 6.65 21.82 -6.78
C ALA A 61 6.71 20.97 -5.49
N PRO A 62 7.17 21.53 -4.35
CA PRO A 62 7.12 20.85 -3.07
C PRO A 62 5.73 20.33 -2.74
N TYR A 63 5.65 19.05 -2.37
CA TYR A 63 4.41 18.33 -2.05
C TYR A 63 3.44 18.07 -3.21
N ASN A 64 3.78 18.48 -4.43
CA ASN A 64 2.97 18.19 -5.61
C ASN A 64 3.19 16.77 -6.12
N ARG A 65 2.11 16.19 -6.63
CA ARG A 65 2.06 14.80 -7.10
C ARG A 65 2.18 14.73 -8.62
N PHE A 66 2.72 13.62 -9.13
CA PHE A 66 2.86 13.41 -10.58
C PHE A 66 1.49 13.19 -11.25
N PRO A 67 1.17 13.82 -12.41
CA PRO A 67 -0.18 13.82 -12.98
C PRO A 67 -0.80 12.44 -13.24
N LEU A 68 0.00 11.46 -13.68
CA LEU A 68 -0.53 10.12 -13.98
C LEU A 68 -0.85 9.29 -12.73
N THR A 69 -0.39 9.72 -11.55
CA THR A 69 -0.68 9.05 -10.29
C THR A 69 -2.17 9.08 -9.95
N TRP A 70 -2.92 10.11 -10.36
CA TRP A 70 -4.38 10.17 -10.20
C TRP A 70 -5.11 9.08 -11.01
N ILE A 71 -4.59 8.74 -12.19
CA ILE A 71 -5.17 7.66 -13.01
C ILE A 71 -4.91 6.30 -12.34
N MET A 72 -3.67 6.09 -11.85
CA MET A 72 -3.31 4.87 -11.12
C MET A 72 -4.18 4.70 -9.87
N GLU A 73 -4.35 5.77 -9.08
CA GLU A 73 -5.18 5.76 -7.87
C GLU A 73 -6.66 5.51 -8.18
N ALA A 74 -7.21 6.07 -9.25
CA ALA A 74 -8.60 5.77 -9.64
C ALA A 74 -8.77 4.31 -10.08
N ALA A 75 -7.78 3.73 -10.77
CA ALA A 75 -7.83 2.32 -11.16
C ALA A 75 -7.75 1.38 -9.94
N ASP A 76 -6.92 1.72 -8.96
CA ASP A 76 -6.79 1.08 -7.65
C ASP A 76 -8.15 1.06 -6.93
N ASP A 77 -8.77 2.24 -6.75
CA ASP A 77 -10.07 2.37 -6.07
C ASP A 77 -11.19 1.56 -6.76
N ILE A 78 -11.26 1.55 -8.10
CA ILE A 78 -12.32 0.82 -8.83
C ILE A 78 -12.14 -0.70 -8.70
N SER A 79 -10.90 -1.18 -8.76
CA SER A 79 -10.61 -2.61 -8.92
C SER A 79 -10.72 -3.36 -7.59
N TYR A 80 -10.21 -2.79 -6.49
CA TYR A 80 -10.23 -3.44 -5.17
C TYR A 80 -11.66 -3.60 -4.63
N CYS A 81 -12.52 -2.60 -4.79
CA CYS A 81 -13.87 -2.63 -4.21
C CYS A 81 -14.75 -3.78 -4.72
N VAL A 82 -14.60 -4.18 -5.99
CA VAL A 82 -15.37 -5.31 -6.55
C VAL A 82 -14.70 -6.64 -6.23
N ALA A 83 -13.37 -6.70 -6.28
CA ALA A 83 -12.60 -7.91 -6.03
C ALA A 83 -12.79 -8.43 -4.59
N ASP A 84 -12.77 -7.54 -3.59
CA ASP A 84 -12.92 -7.94 -2.18
C ASP A 84 -14.30 -8.59 -1.91
N LEU A 85 -15.34 -8.15 -2.61
CA LEU A 85 -16.69 -8.72 -2.51
C LEU A 85 -16.81 -10.06 -3.23
N GLU A 86 -16.12 -10.23 -4.37
CA GLU A 86 -16.04 -11.47 -5.12
C GLU A 86 -15.30 -12.56 -4.32
N ASP A 87 -14.14 -12.21 -3.77
CA ASP A 87 -13.35 -13.08 -2.90
C ASP A 87 -14.12 -13.50 -1.64
N ALA A 88 -14.97 -12.62 -1.09
CA ALA A 88 -15.80 -12.92 0.07
C ALA A 88 -16.87 -13.99 -0.24
N VAL A 89 -17.48 -13.94 -1.43
CA VAL A 89 -18.41 -14.98 -1.89
C VAL A 89 -17.67 -16.28 -2.16
N GLU A 90 -16.49 -16.23 -2.80
CA GLU A 90 -15.66 -17.42 -3.04
C GLU A 90 -15.25 -18.10 -1.72
N LYS A 91 -14.89 -17.31 -0.70
CA LYS A 91 -14.58 -17.78 0.66
C LYS A 91 -15.81 -18.19 1.47
N ARG A 92 -17.01 -18.11 0.89
CA ARG A 92 -18.30 -18.47 1.51
C ARG A 92 -18.60 -17.70 2.79
N ILE A 93 -18.13 -16.46 2.90
CA ILE A 93 -18.51 -15.54 3.98
C ILE A 93 -20.02 -15.25 3.91
N PHE A 94 -20.54 -15.12 2.68
CA PHE A 94 -21.96 -15.04 2.36
C PHE A 94 -22.19 -15.50 0.91
N SER A 95 -23.44 -15.83 0.55
CA SER A 95 -23.83 -16.14 -0.83
C SER A 95 -24.01 -14.85 -1.66
N VAL A 96 -24.07 -14.99 -2.99
CA VAL A 96 -24.33 -13.84 -3.88
C VAL A 96 -25.70 -13.21 -3.65
N GLU A 97 -26.72 -13.98 -3.29
CA GLU A 97 -28.04 -13.48 -2.88
C GLU A 97 -27.94 -12.58 -1.64
N GLN A 98 -27.20 -13.04 -0.63
CA GLN A 98 -26.99 -12.30 0.61
C GLN A 98 -26.19 -11.02 0.33
N LEU A 99 -25.15 -11.08 -0.51
CA LEU A 99 -24.41 -9.89 -0.94
C LEU A 99 -25.33 -8.85 -1.59
N TYR A 100 -26.19 -9.28 -2.52
CA TYR A 100 -27.14 -8.38 -3.16
C TYR A 100 -28.07 -7.70 -2.13
N GLN A 101 -28.58 -8.45 -1.15
CA GLN A 101 -29.40 -7.89 -0.08
C GLN A 101 -28.65 -6.86 0.77
N LEU A 102 -27.40 -7.18 1.15
CA LEU A 102 -26.54 -6.26 1.91
C LEU A 102 -26.25 -4.96 1.14
N LEU A 103 -25.96 -5.06 -0.15
CA LEU A 103 -25.76 -3.90 -1.03
C LEU A 103 -27.04 -3.08 -1.17
N HIS A 104 -28.19 -3.74 -1.30
CA HIS A 104 -29.49 -3.08 -1.40
C HIS A 104 -29.82 -2.32 -0.10
N GLU A 105 -29.69 -2.96 1.06
CA GLU A 105 -29.93 -2.32 2.36
C GLU A 105 -28.98 -1.16 2.63
N ALA A 106 -27.70 -1.30 2.28
CA ALA A 106 -26.69 -0.26 2.50
C ALA A 106 -26.86 0.96 1.57
N TRP A 107 -27.49 0.79 0.40
CA TRP A 107 -27.80 1.90 -0.51
C TRP A 107 -28.96 2.77 0.00
N GLY A 108 -29.93 2.18 0.69
CA GLY A 108 -31.03 2.89 1.34
C GLY A 108 -32.15 3.34 0.41
N GLN A 109 -32.00 4.45 -0.33
CA GLN A 109 -33.07 4.98 -1.18
C GLN A 109 -33.01 4.42 -2.61
N HIS A 110 -34.06 3.69 -3.00
CA HIS A 110 -34.14 3.01 -4.29
C HIS A 110 -34.98 3.81 -5.28
N GLU A 111 -34.33 4.68 -6.03
CA GLU A 111 -34.95 5.41 -7.14
C GLU A 111 -34.71 4.70 -8.48
N LYS A 112 -35.74 4.69 -9.33
CA LYS A 112 -35.60 4.19 -10.70
C LYS A 112 -34.59 5.02 -11.46
N GLY A 113 -33.61 4.35 -12.06
CA GLY A 113 -32.53 5.01 -12.78
C GLY A 113 -31.37 5.49 -11.89
N SER A 114 -31.38 5.20 -10.59
CA SER A 114 -30.20 5.37 -9.73
C SER A 114 -29.00 4.57 -10.24
N LEU A 115 -27.79 4.96 -9.83
CA LEU A 115 -26.59 4.23 -10.21
C LEU A 115 -26.61 2.78 -9.68
N PHE A 116 -27.20 2.56 -8.50
CA PHE A 116 -27.46 1.22 -7.96
C PHE A 116 -28.31 0.37 -8.91
N SER A 117 -29.43 0.91 -9.41
CA SER A 117 -30.31 0.20 -10.34
C SER A 117 -29.61 -0.13 -11.67
N GLN A 118 -28.85 0.84 -12.20
CA GLN A 118 -28.12 0.67 -13.46
C GLN A 118 -26.95 -0.32 -13.36
N VAL A 119 -26.35 -0.48 -12.17
CA VAL A 119 -25.13 -1.26 -11.98
C VAL A 119 -25.40 -2.57 -11.25
N VAL A 120 -25.87 -2.50 -10.01
CA VAL A 120 -26.03 -3.64 -9.09
C VAL A 120 -27.30 -4.44 -9.40
N GLU A 121 -28.48 -3.79 -9.45
CA GLU A 121 -29.73 -4.49 -9.80
C GLU A 121 -29.66 -5.06 -11.22
N ASN A 122 -29.10 -4.31 -12.16
CA ASN A 122 -28.91 -4.82 -13.52
C ASN A 122 -28.03 -6.07 -13.58
N ALA A 123 -26.97 -6.14 -12.77
CA ALA A 123 -26.12 -7.32 -12.68
C ALA A 123 -26.87 -8.52 -12.07
N TRP A 124 -27.67 -8.25 -11.04
CA TRP A 124 -28.52 -9.25 -10.36
C TRP A 124 -29.61 -9.83 -11.27
N ASP A 125 -30.33 -8.99 -12.00
CA ASP A 125 -31.38 -9.45 -12.92
C ASP A 125 -30.79 -10.27 -14.08
N LYS A 126 -29.65 -9.83 -14.62
CA LYS A 126 -28.97 -10.53 -15.72
C LYS A 126 -28.37 -11.87 -15.31
N SER A 127 -27.88 -12.01 -14.07
CA SER A 127 -27.33 -13.28 -13.58
C SER A 127 -28.41 -14.36 -13.42
N ARG A 128 -29.65 -13.95 -13.16
CA ARG A 128 -30.80 -14.86 -13.01
C ARG A 128 -31.51 -15.20 -14.33
N ALA A 129 -31.47 -14.30 -15.31
CA ALA A 129 -32.16 -14.49 -16.58
C ALA A 129 -31.43 -15.43 -17.55
N ASN A 130 -30.12 -15.60 -17.40
CA ASN A 130 -29.28 -16.36 -18.32
C ASN A 130 -29.09 -17.82 -17.84
N SER A 131 -29.76 -18.74 -18.52
CA SER A 131 -29.72 -20.20 -18.24
C SER A 131 -28.51 -20.94 -18.83
N LEU A 132 -27.50 -20.22 -19.35
CA LEU A 132 -26.35 -20.82 -20.06
C LEU A 132 -25.09 -20.93 -19.20
N SER A 133 -24.61 -22.18 -19.04
CA SER A 133 -23.24 -22.66 -18.76
C SER A 133 -22.45 -22.18 -17.53
N ARG A 134 -22.68 -20.98 -16.97
CA ARG A 134 -21.91 -20.44 -15.82
C ARG A 134 -22.77 -20.32 -14.57
N SER A 135 -22.13 -20.38 -13.40
CA SER A 135 -22.84 -20.21 -12.12
C SER A 135 -23.46 -18.81 -12.04
N THR A 136 -24.54 -18.66 -11.25
CA THR A 136 -25.18 -17.36 -11.00
C THR A 136 -24.18 -16.35 -10.40
N GLU A 137 -23.25 -16.84 -9.57
CA GLU A 137 -22.19 -16.07 -8.93
C GLU A 137 -21.23 -15.47 -9.99
N ASP A 138 -20.69 -16.32 -10.88
CA ASP A 138 -19.78 -15.90 -11.95
C ASP A 138 -20.42 -14.82 -12.84
N GLN A 139 -21.71 -15.02 -13.16
CA GLN A 139 -22.43 -14.07 -14.02
C GLN A 139 -22.69 -12.75 -13.30
N PHE A 140 -23.07 -12.78 -12.02
CA PHE A 140 -23.28 -11.58 -11.23
C PHE A 140 -22.01 -10.72 -11.18
N PHE A 141 -20.87 -11.29 -10.78
CA PHE A 141 -19.62 -10.53 -10.69
C PHE A 141 -19.09 -10.08 -12.05
N MET A 142 -19.26 -10.88 -13.10
CA MET A 142 -18.95 -10.44 -14.46
C MET A 142 -19.74 -9.20 -14.86
N TYR A 143 -21.07 -9.20 -14.67
CA TYR A 143 -21.90 -8.03 -15.00
C TYR A 143 -21.67 -6.85 -14.06
N LEU A 144 -21.49 -7.10 -12.76
CA LEU A 144 -21.20 -6.07 -11.76
C LEU A 144 -19.92 -5.33 -12.13
N ARG A 145 -18.85 -6.06 -12.50
CA ARG A 145 -17.56 -5.51 -12.94
C ARG A 145 -17.72 -4.69 -14.22
N VAL A 146 -18.36 -5.25 -15.24
CA VAL A 146 -18.58 -4.56 -16.52
C VAL A 146 -19.41 -3.29 -16.33
N ASN A 147 -20.51 -3.37 -15.60
CA ASN A 147 -21.39 -2.23 -15.35
C ASN A 147 -20.68 -1.14 -14.54
N THR A 148 -19.93 -1.51 -13.50
CA THR A 148 -19.12 -0.59 -12.69
C THR A 148 -18.09 0.12 -13.56
N LEU A 149 -17.31 -0.62 -14.37
CA LEU A 149 -16.30 -0.04 -15.27
C LEU A 149 -16.92 0.92 -16.29
N ASN A 150 -18.04 0.54 -16.89
CA ASN A 150 -18.75 1.36 -17.89
C ASN A 150 -19.27 2.69 -17.33
N LYS A 151 -19.42 2.81 -16.01
CA LYS A 151 -19.83 4.06 -15.34
C LYS A 151 -18.65 4.84 -14.79
N LEU A 152 -17.77 4.17 -14.04
CA LEU A 152 -16.72 4.84 -13.28
C LEU A 152 -15.51 5.23 -14.14
N VAL A 153 -15.14 4.44 -15.16
CA VAL A 153 -13.98 4.78 -16.01
C VAL A 153 -14.24 6.05 -16.82
N PRO A 154 -15.37 6.21 -17.54
CA PRO A 154 -15.67 7.46 -18.22
C PRO A 154 -15.78 8.66 -17.26
N TYR A 155 -16.31 8.44 -16.04
CA TYR A 155 -16.39 9.47 -15.02
C TYR A 155 -15.00 9.94 -14.56
N ALA A 156 -14.11 9.00 -14.20
CA ALA A 156 -12.73 9.30 -13.81
C ALA A 156 -11.96 10.01 -14.93
N ALA A 157 -12.11 9.54 -16.18
CA ALA A 157 -11.48 10.17 -17.34
C ALA A 157 -11.96 11.62 -17.54
N ARG A 158 -13.27 11.85 -17.43
CA ARG A 158 -13.84 13.19 -17.49
C ARG A 158 -13.34 14.09 -16.36
N ARG A 159 -13.35 13.60 -15.11
CA ARG A 159 -12.83 14.33 -13.94
C ARG A 159 -11.36 14.71 -14.10
N PHE A 160 -10.56 13.81 -14.66
CA PHE A 160 -9.16 14.08 -14.97
C PHE A 160 -9.01 15.21 -16.00
N ILE A 161 -9.79 15.18 -17.08
CA ILE A 161 -9.76 16.20 -18.13
C ILE A 161 -10.28 17.55 -17.60
N ASP A 162 -11.41 17.54 -16.89
CA ASP A 162 -12.05 18.75 -16.34
C ASP A 162 -11.14 19.47 -15.31
N ASN A 163 -10.28 18.72 -14.62
CA ASN A 163 -9.34 19.26 -13.62
C ASN A 163 -7.87 19.24 -14.09
N LEU A 164 -7.64 19.05 -15.40
CA LEU A 164 -6.30 18.87 -15.96
C LEU A 164 -5.31 19.96 -15.55
N PRO A 165 -5.65 21.26 -15.49
CA PRO A 165 -4.69 22.28 -15.05
C PRO A 165 -4.11 22.05 -13.66
N LYS A 166 -4.95 21.71 -12.67
CA LYS A 166 -4.51 21.43 -11.28
C LYS A 166 -3.81 20.08 -11.18
N ILE A 167 -4.30 19.08 -11.89
CA ILE A 167 -3.67 17.75 -11.92
C ILE A 167 -2.28 17.84 -12.55
N PHE A 168 -2.13 18.61 -13.63
CA PHE A 168 -0.84 18.83 -14.30
C PHE A 168 0.12 19.62 -13.43
N ALA A 169 -0.34 20.68 -12.77
CA ALA A 169 0.45 21.42 -11.78
C ALA A 169 0.85 20.53 -10.58
N GLY A 170 0.04 19.50 -10.29
CA GLY A 170 0.28 18.52 -9.25
C GLY A 170 -0.32 18.90 -7.88
N ASP A 171 -1.18 19.93 -7.83
CA ASP A 171 -1.78 20.49 -6.62
C ASP A 171 -3.29 20.18 -6.48
N PHE A 172 -3.82 19.26 -7.29
CA PHE A 172 -5.20 18.79 -7.17
C PHE A 172 -5.39 17.96 -5.89
N ASN A 173 -5.84 18.63 -4.82
CA ASN A 173 -5.94 18.09 -3.46
C ASN A 173 -7.17 17.19 -3.20
N HIS A 174 -7.56 16.37 -4.19
CA HIS A 174 -8.67 15.41 -4.12
C HIS A 174 -8.36 14.17 -4.98
N ALA A 175 -9.07 13.06 -4.70
CA ALA A 175 -9.11 11.91 -5.60
C ALA A 175 -9.97 12.19 -6.84
N LEU A 176 -9.83 11.38 -7.89
CA LEU A 176 -10.76 11.46 -9.04
C LEU A 176 -12.17 10.94 -8.71
N LEU A 177 -12.29 10.10 -7.67
CA LEU A 177 -13.50 9.36 -7.31
C LEU A 177 -13.93 9.58 -5.85
N GLU A 178 -13.44 10.63 -5.18
CA GLU A 178 -13.85 11.05 -3.85
C GLU A 178 -14.49 12.45 -3.94
N ASP A 179 -15.77 12.50 -4.29
CA ASP A 179 -16.60 13.70 -4.36
C ASP A 179 -18.08 13.39 -4.03
N ASP A 180 -18.96 14.39 -4.16
CA ASP A 180 -20.39 14.24 -3.89
C ASP A 180 -21.18 13.56 -5.04
N SER A 181 -20.51 12.86 -5.95
CA SER A 181 -21.17 12.20 -7.09
C SER A 181 -21.75 10.83 -6.73
N ASP A 182 -22.75 10.40 -7.50
CA ASP A 182 -23.29 9.04 -7.42
C ASP A 182 -22.21 7.96 -7.65
N CYS A 183 -21.15 8.26 -8.42
CA CYS A 183 -20.05 7.34 -8.67
C CYS A 183 -19.20 7.12 -7.40
N SER A 184 -18.95 8.19 -6.64
CA SER A 184 -18.29 8.12 -5.33
C SER A 184 -19.16 7.33 -4.34
N GLN A 185 -20.47 7.60 -4.30
CA GLN A 185 -21.41 6.87 -3.44
C GLN A 185 -21.45 5.37 -3.74
N LEU A 186 -21.35 4.95 -5.01
CA LEU A 186 -21.31 3.54 -5.38
C LEU A 186 -20.01 2.85 -4.89
N LEU A 187 -18.86 3.51 -4.96
CA LEU A 187 -17.64 2.96 -4.39
C LEU A 187 -17.70 2.89 -2.87
N GLU A 188 -18.25 3.93 -2.24
CA GLU A 188 -18.47 3.96 -0.79
C GLU A 188 -19.41 2.85 -0.34
N LEU A 189 -20.46 2.54 -1.13
CA LEU A 189 -21.32 1.39 -0.90
C LEU A 189 -20.52 0.09 -0.82
N TYR A 190 -19.70 -0.19 -1.84
CA TYR A 190 -18.88 -1.41 -1.88
C TYR A 190 -17.90 -1.48 -0.70
N LYS A 191 -17.21 -0.36 -0.41
CA LYS A 191 -16.28 -0.24 0.73
C LYS A 191 -17.00 -0.51 2.05
N ASN A 192 -18.18 0.06 2.25
CA ASN A 192 -18.94 -0.09 3.50
C ASN A 192 -19.43 -1.52 3.71
N VAL A 193 -19.91 -2.19 2.67
CA VAL A 193 -20.29 -3.60 2.75
C VAL A 193 -19.06 -4.48 3.03
N ALA A 194 -17.93 -4.22 2.36
CA ALA A 194 -16.69 -4.96 2.60
C ALA A 194 -16.20 -4.79 4.05
N ILE A 195 -16.16 -3.55 4.57
CA ILE A 195 -15.75 -3.27 5.95
C ILE A 195 -16.64 -3.98 6.97
N LYS A 196 -17.96 -3.94 6.76
CA LYS A 196 -18.93 -4.44 7.74
C LYS A 196 -19.11 -5.96 7.72
N HIS A 197 -18.80 -6.62 6.60
CA HIS A 197 -19.13 -8.04 6.41
C HIS A 197 -17.96 -8.92 5.95
N VAL A 198 -16.92 -8.34 5.36
CA VAL A 198 -15.74 -9.08 4.86
C VAL A 198 -14.57 -8.91 5.82
N PHE A 199 -14.16 -7.66 6.09
CA PHE A 199 -13.00 -7.39 6.95
C PHE A 199 -13.26 -7.70 8.43
N SER A 200 -14.51 -7.67 8.85
CA SER A 200 -14.94 -8.07 10.21
C SER A 200 -15.17 -9.58 10.36
N HIS A 201 -14.82 -10.40 9.35
CA HIS A 201 -14.97 -11.84 9.47
C HIS A 201 -13.92 -12.40 10.44
N PRO A 202 -14.29 -13.29 11.39
CA PRO A 202 -13.35 -13.77 12.41
C PRO A 202 -12.05 -14.37 11.87
N ASP A 203 -12.11 -15.08 10.72
CA ASP A 203 -10.90 -15.64 10.11
C ASP A 203 -9.96 -14.56 9.55
N VAL A 204 -10.51 -13.44 9.05
CA VAL A 204 -9.72 -12.29 8.57
C VAL A 204 -9.07 -11.59 9.76
N GLU A 205 -9.84 -11.29 10.80
CA GLU A 205 -9.31 -10.66 12.03
C GLU A 205 -8.25 -11.55 12.71
N GLN A 206 -8.47 -12.87 12.73
CA GLN A 206 -7.50 -13.82 13.28
C GLN A 206 -6.18 -13.81 12.50
N LEU A 207 -6.24 -13.76 11.16
CA LEU A 207 -5.05 -13.65 10.32
C LEU A 207 -4.32 -12.32 10.55
N GLU A 208 -5.04 -11.21 10.72
CA GLU A 208 -4.45 -9.91 11.05
C GLU A 208 -3.72 -9.93 12.41
N LEU A 209 -4.35 -10.52 13.43
CA LEU A 209 -3.73 -10.69 14.76
C LEU A 209 -2.48 -11.57 14.70
N GLN A 210 -2.52 -12.66 13.93
CA GLN A 210 -1.37 -13.52 13.70
C GLN A 210 -0.25 -12.77 12.98
N GLY A 211 -0.56 -12.04 11.90
CA GLY A 211 0.40 -11.22 11.17
C GLY A 211 1.06 -10.18 12.07
N TYR A 212 0.28 -9.46 12.88
CA TYR A 212 0.80 -8.51 13.87
C TYR A 212 1.77 -9.18 14.86
N ARG A 213 1.42 -10.35 15.39
CA ARG A 213 2.28 -11.07 16.34
C ARG A 213 3.56 -11.57 15.70
N VAL A 214 3.48 -12.08 14.47
CA VAL A 214 4.63 -12.55 13.69
C VAL A 214 5.62 -11.42 13.45
N ILE A 215 5.16 -10.28 12.92
CA ILE A 215 6.03 -9.15 12.61
C ILE A 215 6.63 -8.55 13.88
N SER A 216 5.83 -8.40 14.94
CA SER A 216 6.32 -7.93 16.24
C SER A 216 7.41 -8.86 16.79
N GLY A 217 7.17 -10.17 16.77
CA GLY A 217 8.14 -11.15 17.26
C GLY A 217 9.43 -11.20 16.43
N LEU A 218 9.34 -11.03 15.10
CA LEU A 218 10.54 -10.89 14.27
C LEU A 218 11.35 -9.64 14.65
N LEU A 219 10.70 -8.49 14.87
CA LEU A 219 11.40 -7.29 15.32
C LEU A 219 12.10 -7.51 16.67
N ASP A 220 11.45 -8.20 17.62
CA ASP A 220 12.06 -8.58 18.90
C ASP A 220 13.28 -9.50 18.70
N ILE A 221 13.20 -10.47 17.79
CA ILE A 221 14.32 -11.39 17.49
C ILE A 221 15.53 -10.64 16.92
N TYR A 222 15.31 -9.62 16.08
CA TYR A 222 16.39 -8.81 15.49
C TYR A 222 16.83 -7.62 16.36
N GLU A 223 16.14 -7.34 17.47
CA GLU A 223 16.47 -6.28 18.44
C GLU A 223 17.95 -6.30 18.90
N PRO A 224 18.62 -7.46 19.12
CA PRO A 224 20.03 -7.47 19.51
C PRO A 224 20.96 -6.75 18.54
N LEU A 225 20.62 -6.67 17.24
CA LEU A 225 21.41 -5.92 16.26
C LEU A 225 21.30 -4.40 16.48
N LEU A 226 20.14 -3.93 16.92
CA LEU A 226 19.91 -2.52 17.23
C LEU A 226 20.55 -2.13 18.57
N LYS A 227 20.68 -3.06 19.51
CA LYS A 227 21.31 -2.81 20.82
C LYS A 227 22.84 -2.72 20.81
N LEU A 228 23.50 -3.11 19.72
CA LEU A 228 24.96 -3.01 19.60
C LEU A 228 25.42 -1.54 19.60
N SER A 229 26.58 -1.28 20.18
CA SER A 229 27.27 0.01 20.00
C SER A 229 27.62 0.25 18.52
N LEU A 230 27.94 1.49 18.16
CA LEU A 230 28.38 1.85 16.82
C LEU A 230 29.64 1.06 16.44
N GLU A 231 30.58 0.92 17.36
CA GLU A 231 31.84 0.22 17.18
C GLU A 231 31.62 -1.29 16.96
N GLU A 232 30.78 -1.91 17.79
CA GLU A 232 30.45 -3.33 17.67
C GLU A 232 29.71 -3.65 16.36
N PHE A 233 28.74 -2.82 15.99
CA PHE A 233 28.00 -3.03 14.74
C PHE A 233 28.90 -2.79 13.51
N SER A 234 29.75 -1.76 13.55
CA SER A 234 30.74 -1.50 12.50
C SER A 234 31.72 -2.66 12.33
N LEU A 235 32.22 -3.20 13.46
CA LEU A 235 33.09 -4.38 13.45
C LEU A 235 32.38 -5.61 12.87
N LEU A 236 31.09 -5.77 13.17
CA LEU A 236 30.27 -6.85 12.64
C LEU A 236 30.05 -6.71 11.13
N VAL A 237 29.81 -5.51 10.64
CA VAL A 237 29.67 -5.21 9.21
C VAL A 237 30.97 -5.50 8.46
N GLU A 238 32.13 -5.16 9.04
CA GLU A 238 33.45 -5.38 8.42
C GLU A 238 33.84 -6.87 8.38
N LYS A 239 33.63 -7.60 9.48
CA LYS A 239 34.14 -8.98 9.63
C LYS A 239 33.12 -10.06 9.31
N GLU A 240 31.83 -9.73 9.21
CA GLU A 240 30.65 -10.62 9.09
C GLU A 240 30.47 -11.65 10.23
N ARG A 241 31.56 -12.04 10.91
CA ARG A 241 31.61 -12.99 12.01
C ARG A 241 32.54 -12.45 13.09
N VAL A 242 31.94 -12.06 14.21
CA VAL A 242 32.66 -11.57 15.37
C VAL A 242 32.51 -12.58 16.50
N ARG A 243 33.62 -13.17 16.94
CA ARG A 243 33.61 -14.25 17.95
C ARG A 243 32.97 -13.82 19.28
N SER A 244 33.15 -12.56 19.68
CA SER A 244 32.52 -12.00 20.88
C SER A 244 31.02 -11.74 20.74
N LEU A 245 30.48 -11.74 19.50
CA LEU A 245 29.08 -11.47 19.20
C LEU A 245 28.44 -12.63 18.42
N PRO A 246 28.40 -13.86 18.97
CA PRO A 246 28.02 -15.06 18.20
C PRO A 246 26.57 -15.06 17.73
N ILE A 247 25.64 -14.50 18.52
CA ILE A 247 24.21 -14.42 18.18
C ILE A 247 23.99 -13.31 17.14
N ALA A 248 24.47 -12.10 17.40
CA ALA A 248 24.37 -10.98 16.46
C ALA A 248 25.02 -11.32 15.11
N SER A 249 26.15 -12.03 15.09
CA SER A 249 26.78 -12.48 13.83
C SER A 249 25.87 -13.38 12.99
N ARG A 250 25.11 -14.28 13.65
CA ARG A 250 24.18 -15.18 12.96
C ARG A 250 22.93 -14.46 12.47
N LEU A 251 22.39 -13.54 13.29
CA LEU A 251 21.26 -12.69 12.89
C LEU A 251 21.64 -11.78 11.72
N PHE A 252 22.81 -11.14 11.76
CA PHE A 252 23.28 -10.29 10.67
C PHE A 252 23.43 -11.06 9.34
N GLN A 253 23.86 -12.32 9.40
CA GLN A 253 23.95 -13.18 8.21
C GLN A 253 22.59 -13.58 7.63
N LYS A 254 21.51 -13.54 8.42
CA LYS A 254 20.15 -13.77 7.89
C LYS A 254 19.62 -12.60 7.07
N LEU A 255 20.11 -11.38 7.35
CA LEU A 255 19.75 -10.20 6.56
C LEU A 255 20.21 -10.37 5.12
N SER A 256 19.29 -10.19 4.17
CA SER A 256 19.60 -10.37 2.75
C SER A 256 20.74 -9.45 2.32
N THR A 257 21.65 -9.97 1.51
CA THR A 257 22.85 -9.25 1.05
C THR A 257 22.51 -7.90 0.42
N ARG A 258 21.43 -7.81 -0.36
CA ARG A 258 20.96 -6.54 -0.96
C ARG A 258 20.69 -5.43 0.08
N HIS A 259 20.12 -5.79 1.24
CA HIS A 259 19.80 -4.82 2.29
C HIS A 259 21.08 -4.42 3.03
N ARG A 260 21.96 -5.38 3.33
CA ARG A 260 23.29 -5.11 3.90
C ARG A 260 24.12 -4.18 3.02
N LEU A 261 24.11 -4.39 1.70
CA LEU A 261 24.79 -3.52 0.73
C LEU A 261 24.20 -2.10 0.71
N ALA A 262 22.88 -1.97 0.78
CA ALA A 262 22.23 -0.66 0.84
C ALA A 262 22.62 0.12 2.11
N TYR A 263 22.68 -0.55 3.25
CA TYR A 263 23.18 0.04 4.50
C TYR A 263 24.63 0.51 4.36
N VAL A 264 25.53 -0.36 3.87
CA VAL A 264 26.96 -0.02 3.72
C VAL A 264 27.14 1.17 2.77
N GLU A 265 26.43 1.19 1.65
CA GLU A 265 26.52 2.29 0.69
C GLU A 265 26.01 3.61 1.28
N ALA A 266 24.91 3.57 2.03
CA ALA A 266 24.35 4.77 2.65
C ALA A 266 25.27 5.34 3.74
N VAL A 267 25.78 4.50 4.63
CA VAL A 267 26.68 4.92 5.72
C VAL A 267 28.02 5.43 5.17
N ASN A 268 28.57 4.81 4.13
CA ASN A 268 29.83 5.25 3.51
C ASN A 268 29.75 6.60 2.80
N LYS A 269 28.55 7.14 2.54
CA LYS A 269 28.37 8.49 1.97
C LYS A 269 28.45 9.59 3.02
N ILE A 270 28.42 9.24 4.31
CA ILE A 270 28.47 10.19 5.41
C ILE A 270 29.91 10.21 5.96
N SER A 271 30.43 11.41 6.23
CA SER A 271 31.73 11.54 6.87
C SER A 271 31.67 10.99 8.30
N ARG A 272 32.67 10.21 8.71
CA ARG A 272 32.78 9.70 10.08
C ARG A 272 33.11 10.79 11.10
N ASP A 273 33.66 11.90 10.63
CA ASP A 273 33.98 13.07 11.46
C ASP A 273 32.77 14.00 11.64
N ASP A 274 31.64 13.68 10.99
CA ASP A 274 30.38 14.43 11.15
C ASP A 274 29.77 14.15 12.53
N GLU A 275 29.37 15.19 13.25
CA GLU A 275 28.71 15.08 14.56
C GLU A 275 27.39 14.30 14.48
N GLU A 276 26.72 14.32 13.33
CA GLU A 276 25.47 13.59 13.09
C GLU A 276 25.70 12.11 12.70
N PHE A 277 26.95 11.69 12.45
CA PHE A 277 27.26 10.34 11.97
C PHE A 277 26.65 9.22 12.83
N PRO A 278 26.75 9.23 14.18
CA PRO A 278 26.17 8.16 15.00
C PRO A 278 24.64 8.07 14.87
N VAL A 279 23.97 9.22 14.75
CA VAL A 279 22.51 9.28 14.60
C VAL A 279 22.10 8.74 13.23
N MET A 280 22.81 9.14 12.18
CA MET A 280 22.52 8.71 10.83
C MET A 280 22.87 7.24 10.59
N GLU A 281 23.96 6.73 11.17
CA GLU A 281 24.27 5.30 11.14
C GLU A 281 23.14 4.51 11.80
N TYR A 282 22.67 4.93 12.98
CA TYR A 282 21.58 4.25 13.68
C TYR A 282 20.27 4.30 12.87
N TYR A 283 19.97 5.44 12.24
CA TYR A 283 18.84 5.57 11.31
C TYR A 283 18.91 4.53 10.19
N TYR A 284 20.06 4.42 9.51
CA TYR A 284 20.24 3.43 8.44
C TYR A 284 20.26 1.99 8.96
N ARG A 285 20.72 1.76 10.20
CA ARG A 285 20.63 0.45 10.85
C ARG A 285 19.18 0.04 11.11
N CYS A 286 18.33 0.95 11.59
CA CYS A 286 16.90 0.71 11.70
C CYS A 286 16.26 0.46 10.32
N ARG A 287 16.64 1.24 9.30
CA ARG A 287 16.19 1.02 7.92
C ARG A 287 16.57 -0.36 7.39
N LEU A 288 17.79 -0.83 7.64
CA LEU A 288 18.23 -2.18 7.27
C LEU A 288 17.29 -3.27 7.80
N ILE A 289 16.88 -3.18 9.07
CA ILE A 289 15.95 -4.12 9.67
C ILE A 289 14.55 -3.99 9.05
N GLN A 290 14.05 -2.76 8.89
CA GLN A 290 12.76 -2.51 8.23
C GLN A 290 12.72 -3.03 6.79
N ASP A 291 13.79 -2.82 6.03
CA ASP A 291 13.90 -3.26 4.63
C ASP A 291 13.93 -4.79 4.52
N TYR A 292 14.54 -5.48 5.49
CA TYR A 292 14.54 -6.93 5.54
C TYR A 292 13.16 -7.49 5.92
N ILE A 293 12.53 -6.98 6.98
CA ILE A 293 11.21 -7.45 7.43
C ILE A 293 10.13 -7.15 6.40
N SER A 294 10.07 -5.93 5.86
CA SER A 294 9.10 -5.57 4.82
C SER A 294 9.34 -6.24 3.46
N GLY A 295 10.55 -6.78 3.25
CA GLY A 295 10.90 -7.54 2.05
C GLY A 295 10.47 -9.01 2.09
N MET A 296 9.87 -9.47 3.19
CA MET A 296 9.37 -10.84 3.36
C MET A 296 7.98 -11.00 2.74
N THR A 297 7.68 -12.19 2.22
CA THR A 297 6.29 -12.61 1.98
C THR A 297 5.66 -13.08 3.29
N ASP A 298 4.33 -13.09 3.36
CA ASP A 298 3.57 -13.51 4.55
C ASP A 298 4.00 -14.89 5.05
N LEU A 299 4.09 -15.87 4.14
CA LEU A 299 4.54 -17.23 4.46
C LEU A 299 5.99 -17.26 4.97
N TYR A 300 6.90 -16.53 4.32
CA TYR A 300 8.29 -16.52 4.75
C TYR A 300 8.45 -15.87 6.13
N ALA A 301 7.74 -14.77 6.40
CA ALA A 301 7.76 -14.12 7.71
C ALA A 301 7.22 -15.04 8.81
N TRP A 302 6.09 -15.72 8.55
CA TRP A 302 5.51 -16.68 9.48
C TRP A 302 6.44 -17.86 9.77
N ASP A 303 6.99 -18.46 8.71
CA ASP A 303 7.94 -19.57 8.83
C ASP A 303 9.22 -19.16 9.57
N GLU A 304 9.78 -18.00 9.22
CA GLU A 304 11.01 -17.51 9.83
C GLU A 304 10.82 -17.21 11.32
N TYR A 305 9.67 -16.63 11.69
CA TYR A 305 9.29 -16.45 13.09
C TYR A 305 9.24 -17.79 13.82
N ARG A 306 8.58 -18.81 13.26
CA ARG A 306 8.46 -20.13 13.87
C ARG A 306 9.81 -20.84 14.06
N ARG A 307 10.66 -20.81 13.03
CA ARG A 307 12.03 -21.36 13.11
C ARG A 307 12.86 -20.70 14.20
N LEU A 308 12.82 -19.36 14.27
CA LEU A 308 13.61 -18.60 15.23
C LEU A 308 13.07 -18.72 16.66
N MET A 309 11.79 -19.06 16.82
CA MET A 309 11.17 -19.39 18.09
C MET A 309 11.31 -20.88 18.48
N ALA A 310 11.95 -21.71 17.65
CA ALA A 310 12.14 -23.15 17.87
C ALA A 310 10.82 -23.94 18.09
N VAL A 311 9.79 -23.58 17.32
CA VAL A 311 8.47 -24.25 17.31
C VAL A 311 8.16 -24.92 15.96
N GLU A 312 9.23 -25.26 15.24
CA GLU A 312 9.26 -26.02 13.99
C GLU A 312 10.39 -27.06 14.05
#